data_AF-A0A0F9PJ55-F1
#
_entry.id   AF-A0A0F9PJ55-F1
#
_cell.length_a   1.000
_cell.length_b   1.000
_cell.length_c   1.000
_cell.angle_alpha   90.00
_cell.angle_beta   90.00
_cell.angle_gamma   90.00
#
_symmetry.space_group_name_H-M   'P 1'
#
loop_
_entity.id
_entity.type
_entity.pdbx_description
1 polymer ?
#
loop_
_entity_poly.entity_id
_entity_poly.type
_entity_poly.pdbx_seq_one_letter_code
_entity_poly.pdbx_strand_id
1 'polypeptide(L)'
;MPRELKKVRKFQAGYELRYVRWWGDDAGGGLPFIMVSAFNPAGNYIGNSKVAHRLVVTRGIIPMLSSSDHKVCSIGFCNRELKWYGWSHRAIWGFKVGDVIKEGDCAASSGFTAEYLAGHPEEDMSLPIGFTAKDLDDCKRMAVAFAESVG
;
A
#
# COMPACT_ATOMS: atom_id res chain seq x y z
N MET A 1 -16.21 18.67 -8.02
CA MET A 1 -15.95 17.27 -8.42
C MET A 1 -17.27 16.57 -8.68
N PRO A 2 -17.78 16.60 -9.92
CA PRO A 2 -18.94 15.82 -10.35
C PRO A 2 -18.73 14.30 -10.19
N ARG A 3 -18.97 13.80 -8.96
CA ARG A 3 -18.98 12.38 -8.65
C ARG A 3 -20.10 12.04 -7.68
N GLU A 4 -20.63 10.83 -7.81
CA GLU A 4 -21.76 10.38 -7.00
C GLU A 4 -21.55 8.93 -6.57
N LEU A 5 -21.58 8.69 -5.25
CA LEU A 5 -21.53 7.33 -4.71
C LEU A 5 -22.88 6.64 -4.96
N LYS A 6 -22.88 5.62 -5.82
CA LYS A 6 -24.09 4.87 -6.18
C LYS A 6 -24.35 3.67 -5.28
N LYS A 7 -23.28 2.98 -4.87
CA LYS A 7 -23.39 1.74 -4.11
C LYS A 7 -22.15 1.50 -3.28
N VAL A 8 -22.35 0.95 -2.08
CA VAL A 8 -21.30 0.36 -1.25
C VAL A 8 -21.62 -1.11 -1.05
N ARG A 9 -20.63 -1.98 -1.25
CA ARG A 9 -20.71 -3.41 -0.91
C ARG A 9 -19.62 -3.73 0.11
N LYS A 10 -20.00 -4.02 1.34
CA LYS A 10 -19.09 -4.41 2.42
C LYS A 10 -18.91 -5.93 2.41
N PHE A 11 -17.68 -6.38 2.66
CA PHE A 11 -17.34 -7.80 2.77
C PHE A 11 -16.88 -8.09 4.20
N GLN A 12 -17.34 -9.22 4.75
CA GLN A 12 -16.89 -9.71 6.07
C GLN A 12 -15.38 -9.96 6.11
N ALA A 13 -14.74 -10.14 4.95
CA ALA A 13 -13.30 -10.27 4.83
C ALA A 13 -12.52 -9.02 5.25
N GLY A 14 -13.15 -7.85 5.42
CA GLY A 14 -12.47 -6.65 5.92
C GLY A 14 -12.13 -5.61 4.85
N TYR A 15 -12.93 -5.52 3.78
CA TYR A 15 -12.88 -4.40 2.83
C TYR A 15 -14.26 -4.11 2.24
N GLU A 16 -14.41 -2.96 1.60
CA GLU A 16 -15.63 -2.57 0.89
C GLU A 16 -15.34 -2.13 -0.54
N LEU A 17 -16.31 -2.33 -1.44
CA LEU A 17 -16.30 -1.78 -2.79
C LEU A 17 -17.23 -0.59 -2.86
N ARG A 18 -16.74 0.53 -3.39
CA ARG A 18 -17.52 1.72 -3.69
C ARG A 18 -17.68 1.86 -5.21
N TYR A 19 -18.92 1.97 -5.65
CA TYR A 19 -19.29 2.21 -7.04
C TYR A 19 -19.58 3.70 -7.17
N VAL A 20 -18.67 4.43 -7.80
CA VAL A 20 -18.76 5.88 -7.95
C VAL A 20 -19.05 6.18 -9.41
N ARG A 21 -20.11 6.95 -9.67
CA ARG A 21 -20.37 7.51 -11.00
C ARG A 21 -19.49 8.75 -11.18
N TRP A 22 -18.77 8.79 -12.30
CA TRP A 22 -17.95 9.92 -12.72
C TRP A 22 -18.56 10.54 -13.99
N TRP A 23 -18.52 11.86 -14.11
CA TRP A 23 -18.97 12.60 -15.31
C TRP A 23 -18.27 13.95 -15.43
N GLY A 24 -18.43 14.63 -16.58
CA GLY A 24 -17.79 15.92 -16.84
C GLY A 24 -16.27 15.82 -16.99
N ASP A 25 -15.56 16.86 -16.58
CA ASP A 25 -14.10 16.93 -16.72
C ASP A 25 -13.37 15.82 -15.94
N ASP A 26 -13.93 15.40 -14.81
CA ASP A 26 -13.39 14.30 -14.00
C ASP A 26 -13.54 12.92 -14.72
N ALA A 27 -14.35 12.85 -15.77
CA ALA A 27 -14.43 11.71 -16.69
C ALA A 27 -13.62 11.92 -17.98
N GLY A 28 -12.70 12.88 -17.98
CA GLY A 28 -11.92 13.27 -19.16
C GLY A 28 -12.78 13.91 -20.26
N GLY A 29 -13.91 14.52 -19.90
CA GLY A 29 -14.89 15.05 -20.87
C GLY A 29 -15.70 13.96 -21.60
N GLY A 30 -15.51 12.68 -21.25
CA GLY A 30 -16.18 11.54 -21.86
C GLY A 30 -17.59 11.26 -21.31
N LEU A 31 -18.19 10.19 -21.82
CA LEU A 31 -19.48 9.69 -21.31
C LEU A 31 -19.36 9.27 -19.83
N PRO A 32 -20.41 9.47 -19.02
CA PRO A 32 -20.40 9.04 -17.62
C PRO A 32 -20.13 7.54 -17.48
N PHE A 33 -19.29 7.17 -16.51
CA PHE A 33 -18.97 5.77 -16.23
C PHE A 33 -18.98 5.46 -14.73
N ILE A 34 -19.00 4.17 -14.38
CA ILE A 34 -18.91 3.70 -12.99
C ILE A 34 -17.50 3.19 -12.72
N MET A 35 -16.80 3.84 -11.79
CA MET A 35 -15.55 3.34 -11.24
C MET A 35 -15.82 2.51 -9.99
N VAL A 36 -15.20 1.33 -9.91
CA VAL A 36 -15.30 0.44 -8.75
C VAL A 36 -13.96 0.38 -8.04
N SER A 37 -13.93 0.91 -6.83
CA SER A 37 -12.72 1.02 -6.01
C SER A 37 -12.90 0.33 -4.67
N ALA A 38 -11.85 -0.32 -4.19
CA ALA A 38 -11.82 -1.02 -2.93
C ALA A 38 -11.19 -0.15 -1.82
N PHE A 39 -11.77 -0.22 -0.63
CA PHE A 39 -11.36 0.55 0.54
C PHE A 39 -11.30 -0.34 1.78
N ASN A 40 -10.39 -0.05 2.69
CA ASN A 40 -10.35 -0.69 4.00
C ASN A 40 -11.47 -0.10 4.90
N PRO A 41 -11.74 -0.67 6.10
CA PRO A 41 -12.80 -0.18 6.98
C PRO A 41 -12.59 1.26 7.47
N ALA A 42 -11.35 1.76 7.47
CA ALA A 42 -11.03 3.15 7.79
C ALA A 42 -11.29 4.12 6.61
N GLY A 43 -11.66 3.60 5.44
CA GLY A 43 -11.95 4.40 4.25
C GLY A 43 -10.74 4.72 3.38
N ASN A 44 -9.59 4.07 3.61
CA ASN A 44 -8.37 4.24 2.84
C ASN A 44 -8.40 3.40 1.56
N TYR A 45 -7.89 3.93 0.45
CA TYR A 45 -7.94 3.25 -0.84
C TYR A 45 -7.00 2.04 -0.86
N ILE A 46 -7.48 0.88 -1.30
CA ILE A 46 -6.67 -0.35 -1.45
C ILE A 46 -6.25 -0.56 -2.91
N GLY A 47 -7.13 -0.23 -3.86
CA GLY A 47 -6.98 -0.59 -5.26
C GLY A 47 -8.31 -0.95 -5.90
N ASN A 48 -8.27 -1.74 -6.98
CA ASN A 48 -9.47 -2.32 -7.57
C ASN A 48 -9.94 -3.58 -6.81
N SER A 49 -11.08 -4.14 -7.20
CA SER A 49 -11.66 -5.33 -6.56
C SER A 49 -10.75 -6.56 -6.59
N LYS A 50 -9.98 -6.77 -7.67
CA LYS A 50 -9.06 -7.91 -7.82
C LYS A 50 -7.87 -7.79 -6.88
N VAL A 51 -7.30 -6.59 -6.76
CA VAL A 51 -6.19 -6.30 -5.84
C VAL A 51 -6.64 -6.52 -4.40
N ALA A 52 -7.78 -5.94 -4.00
CA ALA A 52 -8.30 -6.12 -2.65
C ALA A 52 -8.62 -7.59 -2.32
N HIS A 53 -9.23 -8.33 -3.25
CA HIS A 53 -9.45 -9.76 -3.05
C HIS A 53 -8.13 -10.54 -2.88
N ARG A 54 -7.12 -10.26 -3.72
CA ARG A 54 -5.81 -10.91 -3.62
C ARG A 54 -5.12 -10.61 -2.29
N LEU A 55 -5.12 -9.37 -1.85
CA LEU A 55 -4.48 -8.98 -0.58
C LEU A 55 -5.23 -9.57 0.61
N VAL A 56 -6.53 -9.33 0.70
CA VAL A 56 -7.32 -9.61 1.90
C VAL A 56 -7.74 -11.08 1.97
N VAL A 57 -8.37 -11.59 0.90
CA VAL A 57 -8.95 -12.95 0.92
C VAL A 57 -7.88 -13.99 0.65
N THR A 58 -7.08 -13.81 -0.40
CA THR A 58 -6.09 -14.83 -0.79
C THR A 58 -4.90 -14.85 0.16
N ARG A 59 -4.32 -13.68 0.49
CA ARG A 59 -3.11 -13.59 1.32
C ARG A 59 -3.39 -13.39 2.81
N GLY A 60 -4.60 -12.96 3.21
CA GLY A 60 -4.91 -12.67 4.61
C GLY A 60 -4.25 -11.39 5.13
N ILE A 61 -3.90 -10.46 4.23
CA ILE A 61 -3.26 -9.18 4.57
C ILE A 61 -4.34 -8.17 4.94
N ILE A 62 -4.18 -7.50 6.08
CA ILE A 62 -5.03 -6.38 6.52
C ILE A 62 -4.41 -5.07 5.96
N PRO A 63 -5.03 -4.40 4.97
CA PRO A 63 -4.40 -3.26 4.30
C PRO A 63 -4.46 -1.96 5.11
N MET A 64 -3.32 -1.27 5.16
CA MET A 64 -3.08 -0.07 5.96
C MET A 64 -2.23 0.93 5.18
N LEU A 65 -2.25 2.19 5.61
CA LEU A 65 -1.38 3.23 5.09
C LEU A 65 0.04 3.06 5.65
N SER A 66 1.07 3.38 4.84
CA SER A 66 2.45 3.47 5.32
C SER A 66 2.68 4.69 6.22
N SER A 67 1.98 5.80 5.94
CA SER A 67 1.98 7.05 6.71
C SER A 67 0.55 7.59 6.84
N SER A 68 0.28 8.37 7.89
CA SER A 68 -1.02 9.06 8.08
C SER A 68 -1.36 10.04 6.97
N ASP A 69 -0.35 10.57 6.27
CA ASP A 69 -0.53 11.55 5.21
C ASP A 69 -0.90 10.90 3.86
N HIS A 70 -0.78 9.58 3.77
CA HIS A 70 -1.10 8.82 2.58
C HIS A 70 -2.60 8.52 2.49
N LYS A 71 -3.09 8.36 1.25
CA LYS A 71 -4.49 8.00 0.98
C LYS A 71 -4.64 6.58 0.43
N VAL A 72 -3.52 5.94 0.11
CA VAL A 72 -3.44 4.62 -0.51
C VAL A 72 -2.76 3.66 0.44
N CYS A 73 -3.38 2.50 0.65
CA CYS A 73 -2.81 1.41 1.42
C CYS A 73 -1.68 0.78 0.61
N SER A 74 -0.49 0.76 1.20
CA SER A 74 0.74 0.22 0.62
C SER A 74 1.43 -0.79 1.54
N ILE A 75 0.94 -0.95 2.78
CA ILE A 75 1.44 -1.94 3.73
C ILE A 75 0.30 -2.69 4.43
N GLY A 76 0.59 -3.84 5.04
CA GLY A 76 -0.42 -4.56 5.81
C GLY A 76 0.11 -5.79 6.52
N PHE A 77 -0.53 -6.13 7.64
CA PHE A 77 -0.14 -7.28 8.45
C PHE A 77 -0.92 -8.53 8.07
N CYS A 78 -0.24 -9.67 8.00
CA CYS A 78 -0.86 -10.99 7.85
C CYS A 78 -0.65 -11.80 9.13
N ASN A 79 -1.70 -11.93 9.93
CA ASN A 79 -1.65 -12.62 11.23
C ASN A 79 -1.29 -14.10 11.10
N ARG A 80 -1.73 -14.76 10.02
CA ARG A 80 -1.43 -16.19 9.78
C ARG A 80 0.06 -16.45 9.54
N GLU A 81 0.74 -15.49 8.93
CA GLU A 81 2.17 -15.63 8.56
C GLU A 81 3.10 -14.89 9.52
N LEU A 82 2.55 -14.09 10.43
CA LEU A 82 3.29 -13.17 11.31
C LEU A 82 4.26 -12.29 10.50
N LYS A 83 3.74 -11.73 9.40
CA LYS A 83 4.50 -10.92 8.44
C LYS A 83 3.87 -9.56 8.20
N TRP A 84 4.72 -8.56 8.06
CA TRP A 84 4.36 -7.28 7.46
C TRP A 84 4.67 -7.29 5.98
N TYR A 85 3.67 -6.94 5.18
CA TYR A 85 3.77 -6.84 3.74
C TYR A 85 3.84 -5.40 3.30
N GLY A 86 4.71 -5.10 2.34
CA GLY A 86 4.73 -3.86 1.57
C GLY A 86 4.45 -4.15 0.10
N TRP A 87 3.78 -3.24 -0.60
CA TRP A 87 3.48 -3.39 -2.03
C TRP A 87 3.30 -2.07 -2.77
N SER A 88 3.40 -2.17 -4.09
CA SER A 88 2.93 -1.18 -5.05
C SER A 88 2.22 -1.88 -6.21
N HIS A 89 2.02 -1.16 -7.32
CA HIS A 89 1.57 -1.77 -8.58
C HIS A 89 2.64 -2.71 -9.19
N ARG A 90 3.93 -2.54 -8.85
CA ARG A 90 5.06 -3.30 -9.41
C ARG A 90 5.34 -4.60 -8.67
N ALA A 91 5.33 -4.56 -7.34
CA ALA A 91 5.80 -5.68 -6.52
C ALA A 91 5.07 -5.77 -5.17
N ILE A 92 5.18 -6.94 -4.53
CA ILE A 92 4.73 -7.21 -3.16
C ILE A 92 5.73 -8.12 -2.47
N TRP A 93 6.12 -7.79 -1.24
CA TRP A 93 7.01 -8.60 -0.43
C TRP A 93 6.60 -8.58 1.04
N GLY A 94 6.94 -9.63 1.79
CA GLY A 94 6.56 -9.81 3.19
C GLY A 94 7.76 -10.12 4.07
N PHE A 95 7.90 -9.37 5.16
CA PHE A 95 8.99 -9.43 6.13
C PHE A 95 8.51 -10.05 7.44
N LYS A 96 9.31 -10.95 8.01
CA LYS A 96 9.11 -11.56 9.34
C LYS A 96 10.30 -11.26 10.25
N VAL A 97 10.12 -11.50 11.55
CA VAL A 97 11.19 -11.38 12.54
C VAL A 97 12.36 -12.28 12.13
N GLY A 98 13.57 -11.72 12.23
CA GLY A 98 14.83 -12.36 11.84
C GLY A 98 15.22 -12.15 10.37
N ASP A 99 14.38 -11.54 9.53
CA ASP A 99 14.81 -11.13 8.19
C ASP A 99 15.90 -10.04 8.30
N VAL A 100 16.80 -10.00 7.30
CA VAL A 100 17.96 -9.10 7.26
C VAL A 100 18.00 -8.40 5.91
N ILE A 101 18.15 -7.07 5.91
CA ILE A 101 18.35 -6.29 4.69
C ILE A 101 19.73 -6.57 4.10
N LYS A 102 19.76 -6.92 2.82
CA LYS A 102 20.97 -7.22 2.06
C LYS A 102 21.21 -6.19 0.96
N GLU A 103 22.43 -6.18 0.44
CA GLU A 103 22.76 -5.40 -0.75
C GLU A 103 21.85 -5.80 -1.92
N GLY A 104 21.27 -4.80 -2.58
CA GLY A 104 20.34 -4.99 -3.69
C GLY A 104 18.87 -5.19 -3.31
N ASP A 105 18.54 -5.33 -2.01
CA ASP A 105 17.14 -5.34 -1.57
C ASP A 105 16.50 -3.97 -1.79
N CYS A 106 15.26 -3.93 -2.29
CA CYS A 106 14.56 -2.65 -2.51
C CYS A 106 14.42 -1.83 -1.23
N ALA A 107 14.26 -2.48 -0.07
CA ALA A 107 14.19 -1.77 1.22
C ALA A 107 15.52 -1.10 1.62
N ALA A 108 16.63 -1.39 0.93
CA ALA A 108 17.93 -0.76 1.14
C ALA A 108 18.15 0.48 0.25
N SER A 109 17.19 0.84 -0.61
CA SER A 109 17.30 1.95 -1.54
C SER A 109 16.05 2.83 -1.51
N SER A 110 16.24 4.15 -1.61
CA SER A 110 15.13 5.09 -1.78
C SER A 110 14.55 5.01 -3.21
N GLY A 111 13.27 5.37 -3.34
CA GLY A 111 12.62 5.59 -4.63
C GLY A 111 12.98 6.93 -5.29
N PHE A 112 13.67 7.82 -4.56
CA PHE A 112 14.09 9.14 -5.02
C PHE A 112 15.55 9.15 -5.50
N THR A 113 15.91 10.17 -6.29
CA THR A 113 17.32 10.36 -6.70
C THR A 113 18.14 10.96 -5.55
N ALA A 114 19.46 10.73 -5.58
CA ALA A 114 20.37 11.26 -4.57
C ALA A 114 20.34 12.79 -4.49
N GLU A 115 20.14 13.47 -5.63
CA GLU A 115 20.06 14.93 -5.70
C GLU A 115 18.81 15.47 -4.99
N TYR A 116 17.68 14.78 -5.10
CA TYR A 116 16.46 15.15 -4.38
C TYR A 116 16.64 14.96 -2.87
N LEU A 117 17.18 13.81 -2.44
CA LEU A 117 17.40 13.50 -1.03
C LEU A 117 18.46 14.38 -0.37
N ALA A 118 19.40 14.96 -1.12
CA ALA A 118 20.32 15.96 -0.58
C ALA A 118 19.58 17.21 -0.05
N GLY A 119 18.42 17.54 -0.64
CA GLY A 119 17.52 18.60 -0.17
C GLY A 119 16.40 18.13 0.77
N HIS A 120 16.08 16.83 0.75
CA HIS A 120 14.96 16.22 1.48
C HIS A 120 15.37 14.90 2.18
N PRO A 121 16.37 14.92 3.07
CA PRO A 121 16.90 13.70 3.69
C PRO A 121 15.85 12.96 4.55
N GLU A 122 14.83 13.67 5.05
CA GLU A 122 13.71 13.11 5.82
C GLU A 122 12.80 12.17 5.01
N GLU A 123 12.85 12.24 3.68
CA GLU A 123 12.08 11.36 2.78
C GLU A 123 12.81 10.04 2.48
N ASP A 124 14.06 9.87 2.94
CA ASP A 124 14.77 8.61 2.81
C ASP A 124 14.30 7.59 3.84
N MET A 125 13.40 6.71 3.39
CA MET A 125 12.87 5.61 4.19
C MET A 125 13.70 4.32 4.05
N SER A 126 14.83 4.35 3.35
CA SER A 126 15.69 3.18 3.18
C SER A 126 16.30 2.70 4.50
N LEU A 127 16.57 1.40 4.57
CA LEU A 127 17.18 0.76 5.74
C LEU A 127 18.62 0.34 5.43
N PRO A 128 19.54 0.45 6.41
CA PRO A 128 20.93 0.08 6.18
C PRO A 128 21.08 -1.42 5.94
N ILE A 129 22.04 -1.80 5.11
CA ILE A 129 22.45 -3.19 4.93
C ILE A 129 22.84 -3.78 6.28
N GLY A 130 22.35 -4.98 6.58
CA GLY A 130 22.50 -5.65 7.87
C GLY A 130 21.42 -5.32 8.89
N PHE A 131 20.49 -4.41 8.59
CA PHE A 131 19.32 -4.17 9.45
C PHE A 131 18.53 -5.48 9.60
N THR A 132 18.42 -5.97 10.83
CA THR A 132 17.78 -7.24 11.18
C THR A 132 16.49 -6.95 11.95
N ALA A 133 15.36 -7.49 11.50
CA ALA A 133 14.10 -7.29 12.19
C ALA A 133 14.08 -8.06 13.51
N LYS A 134 14.01 -7.34 14.64
CA LYS A 134 14.00 -7.95 15.98
C LYS A 134 12.58 -8.24 16.47
N ASP A 135 11.62 -7.49 15.96
CA ASP A 135 10.21 -7.58 16.31
C ASP A 135 9.31 -7.24 15.10
N LEU A 136 8.00 -7.22 15.34
CA LEU A 136 7.01 -6.91 14.30
C LEU A 136 7.04 -5.44 13.86
N ASP A 137 7.52 -4.53 14.70
CA ASP A 137 7.61 -3.12 14.34
C ASP A 137 8.78 -2.90 13.37
N ASP A 138 9.90 -3.60 13.55
CA ASP A 138 10.98 -3.62 12.57
C ASP A 138 10.51 -4.24 11.24
N CYS A 139 9.73 -5.32 11.27
CA CYS A 139 9.13 -5.87 10.05
C CYS A 139 8.23 -4.86 9.34
N LYS A 140 7.45 -4.07 10.11
CA LYS A 140 6.63 -2.99 9.56
C LYS A 140 7.51 -1.91 8.90
N ARG A 141 8.62 -1.53 9.54
CA ARG A 141 9.58 -0.58 8.96
C ARG A 141 10.16 -1.09 7.64
N MET A 142 10.53 -2.36 7.56
CA MET A 142 10.97 -2.98 6.31
C MET A 142 9.89 -2.97 5.23
N ALA A 143 8.64 -3.26 5.58
CA ALA A 143 7.52 -3.21 4.66
C ALA A 143 7.27 -1.78 4.14
N VAL A 144 7.40 -0.76 4.99
CA VAL A 144 7.32 0.66 4.59
C VAL A 144 8.45 0.99 3.62
N ALA A 145 9.70 0.74 3.99
CA ALA A 145 10.87 1.00 3.15
C ALA A 145 10.75 0.36 1.76
N PHE A 146 10.31 -0.91 1.73
CA PHE A 146 10.04 -1.62 0.49
C PHE A 146 8.96 -0.93 -0.34
N ALA A 147 7.82 -0.59 0.27
CA ALA A 147 6.69 0.01 -0.43
C ALA A 147 7.04 1.37 -1.05
N GLU A 148 7.80 2.21 -0.36
CA GLU A 148 8.28 3.49 -0.88
C GLU A 148 9.29 3.31 -2.03
N SER A 149 10.22 2.35 -1.90
CA SER A 149 11.21 2.02 -2.95
C SER A 149 10.56 1.53 -4.25
N VAL A 150 9.47 0.77 -4.15
CA VAL A 150 8.73 0.27 -5.32
C VAL A 150 7.52 1.12 -5.70
N GLY A 151 7.35 2.28 -5.06
CA GLY A 151 6.24 3.24 -5.24
C GLY A 151 6.08 3.80 -6.64
#